data_AF-A0A1D3DMT9-F1
#
_entry.id   AF-A0A1D3DMT9-F1
#
_cell.length_a   1.000
_cell.length_b   1.000
_cell.length_c   1.000
_cell.angle_alpha   90.00
_cell.angle_beta   90.00
_cell.angle_gamma   90.00
#
_symmetry.space_group_name_H-M   'P 1'
#
loop_
_entity.id
_entity.type
_entity.pdbx_description
1 polymer ?
#
loop_
_entity_poly.entity_id
_entity_poly.type
_entity_poly.pdbx_seq_one_letter_code
_entity_poly.pdbx_strand_id
1 'polypeptide(L)'
;MAAGIPRGVVGADGRRAVVHDRHGTLIALDTRTGTVLWRRGRRLRPCALTDGAVVAVRLGGAPEAYGQGGAGAAGPVTVVVLDADEGTERWESPPLDLPSWARPSLVDTPVFTLAAEAAGGGRAVVLRWAARDRYEGGAPPGPGTPEDTVREARGAVRVDLAGPSPAALPAPPGPVEEAGEPGTVAESPHGAGPLGRDVLEAGRVGVRRVELAVRRGAATDALVLRAVDPGADAPAWEVVLDEGPRRPPPPPRP
;
A
#
# COMPACT_ATOMS: atom_id res chain seq x y z
N MET A 1 -15.71 6.65 -7.19
CA MET A 1 -14.26 6.65 -6.85
C MET A 1 -14.14 6.25 -5.40
N ALA A 2 -13.32 5.25 -5.07
CA ALA A 2 -12.92 5.04 -3.69
C ALA A 2 -12.17 6.30 -3.24
N ALA A 3 -12.66 6.95 -2.18
CA ALA A 3 -11.92 8.01 -1.52
C ALA A 3 -10.61 7.41 -1.01
N GLY A 4 -9.49 8.03 -1.33
CA GLY A 4 -8.20 7.42 -1.07
C GLY A 4 -7.05 8.34 -1.41
N ILE A 5 -5.95 8.14 -0.70
CA ILE A 5 -4.68 8.80 -0.95
C ILE A 5 -3.71 7.73 -1.48
N PRO A 6 -2.97 8.00 -2.57
CA PRO A 6 -2.01 7.04 -3.10
C PRO A 6 -1.06 6.51 -2.03
N ARG A 7 -0.86 5.19 -1.99
CA ARG A 7 0.04 4.51 -1.03
C ARG A 7 -0.22 4.87 0.44
N GLY A 8 -1.47 5.11 0.79
CA GLY A 8 -1.79 5.56 2.13
C GLY A 8 -3.23 5.42 2.53
N VAL A 9 -3.50 6.01 3.68
CA VAL A 9 -4.83 6.05 4.29
C VAL A 9 -5.11 7.45 4.78
N VAL A 10 -6.38 7.81 4.79
CA VAL A 10 -6.88 9.10 5.25
C VAL A 10 -7.79 8.87 6.44
N GLY A 11 -7.71 9.74 7.44
CA GLY A 11 -8.60 9.72 8.58
C GLY A 11 -10.03 10.05 8.15
N ALA A 12 -11.01 9.65 8.97
CA ALA A 12 -12.43 9.86 8.66
C ALA A 12 -12.80 11.35 8.47
N ASP A 13 -12.07 12.28 9.11
CA ASP A 13 -12.26 13.72 8.97
C ASP A 13 -11.59 14.33 7.71
N GLY A 14 -10.82 13.53 6.97
CA GLY A 14 -10.08 13.97 5.81
C GLY A 14 -8.86 14.84 6.10
N ARG A 15 -8.55 15.19 7.36
CA ARG A 15 -7.54 16.22 7.72
C ARG A 15 -6.14 15.66 7.85
N ARG A 16 -6.02 14.40 8.26
CA ARG A 16 -4.74 13.70 8.36
C ARG A 16 -4.69 12.54 7.37
N ALA A 17 -3.53 12.36 6.78
CA ALA A 17 -3.22 11.17 6.01
C ALA A 17 -1.89 10.56 6.47
N VAL A 18 -1.76 9.26 6.28
CA VAL A 18 -0.50 8.53 6.44
C VAL A 18 -0.22 7.79 5.16
N VAL A 19 0.90 8.12 4.52
CA VAL A 19 1.39 7.46 3.31
C VAL A 19 2.70 6.75 3.61
N HIS A 20 3.21 5.96 2.67
CA HIS A 20 4.55 5.41 2.77
C HIS A 20 5.42 5.70 1.53
N ASP A 21 6.73 5.77 1.76
CA ASP A 21 7.73 5.86 0.70
C ASP A 21 8.02 4.50 0.03
N ARG A 22 9.02 4.43 -0.86
CA ARG A 22 9.41 3.16 -1.51
C ARG A 22 9.99 2.10 -0.56
N HIS A 23 10.45 2.51 0.62
CA HIS A 23 11.05 1.65 1.63
C HIS A 23 10.05 1.26 2.73
N GLY A 24 8.83 1.80 2.69
CA GLY A 24 7.81 1.59 3.71
C GLY A 24 8.05 2.45 4.96
N THR A 25 8.73 3.58 4.85
CA THR A 25 8.73 4.61 5.89
C THR A 25 7.37 5.29 5.88
N LEU A 26 6.67 5.29 7.01
CA LEU A 26 5.39 6.00 7.14
C LEU A 26 5.63 7.50 7.29
N ILE A 27 4.81 8.29 6.61
CA ILE A 27 4.84 9.75 6.61
C ILE A 27 3.42 10.23 6.91
N ALA A 28 3.22 10.81 8.09
CA ALA A 28 1.96 11.49 8.40
C ALA A 28 2.01 12.95 7.97
N LEU A 29 0.91 13.43 7.42
CA LEU A 29 0.79 14.80 6.94
C LEU A 29 -0.61 15.37 7.17
N ASP A 30 -0.66 16.69 7.33
CA ASP A 30 -1.89 17.48 7.21
C ASP A 30 -2.25 17.60 5.72
N THR A 31 -3.44 17.10 5.34
CA THR A 31 -3.89 17.04 3.94
C THR A 31 -4.34 18.39 3.38
N ARG A 32 -4.54 19.39 4.24
CA ARG A 32 -4.90 20.75 3.84
C ARG A 32 -3.66 21.52 3.41
N THR A 33 -2.53 21.35 4.11
CA THR A 33 -1.31 22.14 3.89
C THR A 33 -0.15 21.35 3.29
N GLY A 34 -0.20 20.02 3.32
CA GLY A 34 0.94 19.16 3.00
C GLY A 34 2.02 19.16 4.08
N THR A 35 1.76 19.74 5.26
CA THR A 35 2.75 19.77 6.35
C THR A 35 3.00 18.36 6.87
N VAL A 36 4.26 17.90 6.80
CA VAL A 36 4.68 16.63 7.41
C VAL A 36 4.66 16.76 8.93
N LEU A 37 3.90 15.91 9.58
CA LEU A 37 3.76 15.84 11.04
C LEU A 37 4.86 14.97 11.63
N TRP A 38 5.11 13.79 11.04
CA TRP A 38 6.16 12.87 11.46
C TRP A 38 6.56 11.89 10.35
N ARG A 39 7.73 11.26 10.52
CA ARG A 39 8.25 10.16 9.70
C ARG A 39 8.73 9.02 10.57
N ARG A 40 8.28 7.79 10.31
CA ARG A 40 8.54 6.64 11.20
C ARG A 40 8.64 5.28 10.49
N GLY A 41 9.51 4.45 11.02
CA GLY A 41 9.65 3.04 10.68
C GLY A 41 10.23 2.76 9.30
N ARG A 42 10.19 1.49 8.91
CA ARG A 42 10.54 0.97 7.58
C ARG A 42 9.66 -0.24 7.29
N ARG A 43 9.44 -0.54 6.03
CA ARG A 43 8.67 -1.71 5.57
C ARG A 43 7.27 -1.79 6.19
N LEU A 44 6.69 -0.63 6.47
CA LEU A 44 5.33 -0.49 6.97
C LEU A 44 4.43 -0.09 5.80
N ARG A 45 3.30 -0.80 5.70
CA ARG A 45 2.18 -0.43 4.83
C ARG A 45 1.04 0.07 5.73
N PRO A 46 0.62 1.34 5.63
CA PRO A 46 -0.52 1.84 6.37
C PRO A 46 -1.81 1.17 5.86
N CYS A 47 -2.68 0.77 6.78
CA CYS A 47 -3.91 0.03 6.50
C CYS A 47 -5.15 0.79 6.95
N ALA A 48 -5.09 1.47 8.10
CA ALA A 48 -6.16 2.35 8.56
C ALA A 48 -5.64 3.48 9.43
N LEU A 49 -6.38 4.59 9.47
CA LEU A 49 -6.21 5.69 10.41
C LEU A 49 -7.56 5.92 11.13
N THR A 50 -7.65 5.49 12.38
CA THR A 50 -8.91 5.51 13.15
C THR A 50 -8.64 5.57 14.64
N ASP A 51 -9.55 6.19 15.40
CA ASP A 51 -9.49 6.32 16.87
C ASP A 51 -8.10 6.76 17.41
N GLY A 52 -7.51 7.76 16.74
CA GLY A 52 -6.19 8.29 17.12
C GLY A 52 -5.03 7.29 16.91
N ALA A 53 -5.22 6.24 16.11
CA ALA A 53 -4.22 5.23 15.84
C ALA A 53 -4.00 5.00 14.34
N VAL A 54 -2.77 4.66 13.98
CA VAL A 54 -2.43 4.12 12.66
C VAL A 54 -2.28 2.62 12.79
N VAL A 55 -3.12 1.87 12.08
CA VAL A 55 -2.91 0.43 11.89
C VAL A 55 -2.09 0.24 10.63
N ALA A 56 -0.96 -0.42 10.75
CA ALA A 56 -0.08 -0.77 9.64
C ALA A 56 0.29 -2.26 9.69
N VAL A 57 0.71 -2.80 8.55
CA VAL A 57 1.41 -4.10 8.53
C VAL A 57 2.88 -3.88 8.27
N ARG A 58 3.74 -4.59 9.02
CA ARG A 58 5.18 -4.61 8.82
C ARG A 58 5.56 -5.86 8.05
N LEU A 59 6.34 -5.69 6.98
CA LEU A 59 6.81 -6.77 6.14
C LEU A 59 8.21 -7.22 6.57
N GLY A 60 8.34 -8.45 7.05
CA GLY A 60 9.61 -9.06 7.42
C GLY A 60 10.55 -9.33 6.25
N GLY A 61 11.78 -9.72 6.55
CA GLY A 61 12.81 -10.12 5.58
C GLY A 61 13.90 -9.08 5.36
N ALA A 62 14.97 -9.48 4.65
CA ALA A 62 16.10 -8.60 4.36
C ALA A 62 15.76 -7.57 3.25
N PRO A 63 16.18 -6.30 3.36
CA PRO A 63 16.01 -5.24 2.35
C PRO A 63 16.36 -5.66 0.92
N GLU A 64 17.38 -6.49 0.79
CA GLU A 64 18.04 -6.85 -0.47
C GLU A 64 17.27 -7.88 -1.30
N ALA A 65 16.31 -8.60 -0.70
CA ALA A 65 15.61 -9.69 -1.38
C ALA A 65 14.57 -9.23 -2.42
N TYR A 66 14.20 -7.94 -2.45
CA TYR A 66 13.16 -7.42 -3.37
C TYR A 66 13.72 -6.98 -4.74
N GLY A 67 15.04 -6.98 -4.95
CA GLY A 67 15.67 -6.35 -6.11
C GLY A 67 16.05 -7.26 -7.28
N GLN A 68 16.17 -8.57 -7.09
CA GLN A 68 16.78 -9.44 -8.11
C GLN A 68 16.10 -10.81 -8.20
N GLY A 69 14.87 -10.88 -8.72
CA GLY A 69 14.28 -12.05 -9.38
C GLY A 69 14.27 -13.41 -8.65
N GLY A 70 14.79 -13.48 -7.43
CA GLY A 70 14.87 -14.68 -6.62
C GLY A 70 13.62 -14.78 -5.78
N ALA A 71 13.06 -15.97 -5.70
CA ALA A 71 12.04 -16.33 -4.75
C ALA A 71 12.60 -16.28 -3.32
N GLY A 72 12.96 -15.08 -2.84
CA GLY A 72 13.32 -14.84 -1.45
C GLY A 72 12.12 -15.16 -0.58
N ALA A 73 12.32 -16.00 0.43
CA ALA A 73 11.28 -16.33 1.38
C ALA A 73 10.70 -15.04 1.97
N ALA A 74 9.39 -14.86 1.83
CA ALA A 74 8.69 -13.76 2.46
C ALA A 74 8.95 -13.83 3.97
N GLY A 75 9.40 -12.73 4.57
CA GLY A 75 9.50 -12.66 6.01
C GLY A 75 8.13 -12.59 6.67
N PRO A 76 8.07 -12.74 8.01
CA PRO A 76 6.80 -12.68 8.74
C PRO A 76 6.10 -11.33 8.51
N VAL A 77 4.78 -11.35 8.41
CA VAL A 77 3.95 -10.14 8.42
C VAL A 77 3.43 -9.93 9.84
N THR A 78 3.68 -8.78 10.44
CA THR A 78 3.13 -8.41 11.76
C THR A 78 2.21 -7.20 11.62
N VAL A 79 1.22 -7.09 12.51
CA VAL A 79 0.41 -5.87 12.65
C VAL A 79 1.11 -4.96 13.64
N VAL A 80 1.21 -3.68 13.29
CA VAL A 80 1.78 -2.64 14.14
C VAL A 80 0.73 -1.56 14.33
N VAL A 81 0.50 -1.17 15.57
CA VAL A 81 -0.35 -0.03 15.90
C VAL A 81 0.51 1.09 16.41
N LEU A 82 0.40 2.24 15.75
CA LEU A 82 1.12 3.45 16.10
C LEU A 82 0.15 4.51 16.62
N ASP A 83 0.66 5.38 17.49
CA ASP A 83 0.01 6.61 17.85
C ASP A 83 -0.11 7.52 16.61
N ALA A 84 -1.29 8.06 16.33
CA ALA A 84 -1.49 8.86 15.12
C ALA A 84 -0.84 10.25 15.21
N ASP A 85 -0.66 10.81 16.41
CA ASP A 85 -0.10 12.14 16.61
C ASP A 85 1.43 12.11 16.63
N GLU A 86 2.03 11.10 17.23
CA GLU A 86 3.48 11.01 17.42
C GLU A 86 4.17 10.01 16.46
N GLY A 87 3.40 9.08 15.90
CA GLY A 87 3.93 7.96 15.12
C GLY A 87 4.73 6.95 15.95
N THR A 88 4.64 7.01 17.28
CA THR A 88 5.28 6.05 18.17
C THR A 88 4.54 4.72 18.14
N GLU A 89 5.27 3.62 18.13
CA GLU A 89 4.67 2.28 18.19
C GLU A 89 4.02 2.08 19.57
N ARG A 90 2.73 1.76 19.59
CA ARG A 90 2.00 1.37 20.80
C ARG A 90 2.21 -0.11 21.09
N TRP A 91 2.12 -0.94 20.06
CA TRP A 91 2.39 -2.37 20.14
C TRP A 91 2.55 -3.01 18.76
N GLU A 92 3.11 -4.22 18.76
CA GLU A 92 3.24 -5.11 17.60
C GLU A 92 2.65 -6.49 17.92
N SER A 93 1.96 -7.09 16.94
CA SER A 93 1.40 -8.43 17.08
C SER A 93 2.45 -9.52 16.86
N PRO A 94 2.17 -10.77 17.29
CA PRO A 94 2.83 -11.94 16.71
C PRO A 94 2.66 -11.98 15.17
N PRO A 95 3.52 -12.72 14.45
CA PRO A 95 3.37 -12.93 13.02
C PRO A 95 1.99 -13.47 12.65
N LEU A 96 1.41 -12.90 11.60
CA LEU A 96 0.21 -13.42 10.97
C LEU A 96 0.53 -14.75 10.26
N ASP A 97 -0.41 -15.69 10.33
CA ASP A 97 -0.30 -16.98 9.67
C ASP A 97 -0.59 -16.82 8.17
N LEU A 98 0.46 -16.57 7.40
CA LEU A 98 0.42 -16.55 5.94
C LEU A 98 1.08 -17.83 5.41
N PRO A 99 0.57 -18.40 4.30
CA PRO A 99 1.28 -19.47 3.61
C PRO A 99 2.70 -19.04 3.25
N SER A 100 3.66 -19.95 3.36
CA SER A 100 5.09 -19.66 3.09
C SER A 100 5.39 -19.21 1.66
N TRP A 101 4.48 -19.46 0.71
CA TRP A 101 4.58 -19.01 -0.68
C TRP A 101 3.98 -17.61 -0.92
N ALA A 102 3.23 -17.04 0.04
CA ALA A 102 2.64 -15.73 -0.10
C ALA A 102 3.73 -14.65 -0.23
N ARG A 103 3.50 -13.65 -1.10
CA ARG A 103 4.45 -12.57 -1.38
C ARG A 103 3.88 -11.22 -0.96
N PRO A 104 3.86 -10.90 0.35
CA PRO A 104 3.33 -9.64 0.83
C PRO A 104 4.11 -8.44 0.27
N SER A 105 3.38 -7.37 -0.02
CA SER A 105 3.87 -6.16 -0.69
C SER A 105 3.38 -4.91 0.01
N LEU A 106 4.16 -3.83 -0.07
CA LEU A 106 3.80 -2.51 0.48
C LEU A 106 2.62 -1.88 -0.25
N VAL A 107 2.33 -2.31 -1.47
CA VAL A 107 1.17 -1.90 -2.27
C VAL A 107 0.40 -3.12 -2.75
N ASP A 108 -0.85 -2.94 -3.17
CA ASP A 108 -1.59 -4.04 -3.78
C ASP A 108 -0.98 -4.43 -5.13
N THR A 109 -0.97 -5.73 -5.37
CA THR A 109 -0.46 -6.36 -6.58
C THR A 109 -1.39 -7.49 -6.99
N PRO A 110 -1.31 -7.98 -8.24
CA PRO A 110 -2.10 -9.15 -8.65
C PRO A 110 -1.86 -10.41 -7.80
N VAL A 111 -0.69 -10.52 -7.17
CA VAL A 111 -0.27 -11.67 -6.35
C VAL A 111 -0.54 -11.51 -4.86
N PHE A 112 -0.79 -10.28 -4.39
CA PHE A 112 -1.08 -10.02 -2.99
C PHE A 112 -1.88 -8.73 -2.82
N THR A 113 -3.03 -8.84 -2.16
CA THR A 113 -3.87 -7.70 -1.80
C THR A 113 -4.13 -7.67 -0.30
N LEU A 114 -4.29 -6.47 0.25
CA LEU A 114 -4.64 -6.24 1.65
C LEU A 114 -5.64 -5.09 1.75
N ALA A 115 -6.86 -5.43 2.16
CA ALA A 115 -7.90 -4.47 2.47
C ALA A 115 -8.04 -4.30 3.98
N ALA A 116 -8.48 -3.12 4.40
CA ALA A 116 -8.72 -2.79 5.78
C ALA A 116 -10.06 -2.08 5.92
N GLU A 117 -10.82 -2.44 6.94
CA GLU A 117 -12.13 -1.87 7.22
C GLU A 117 -12.21 -1.50 8.70
N ALA A 118 -12.65 -0.29 9.01
CA ALA A 118 -12.93 0.10 10.38
C ALA A 118 -14.12 -0.69 10.93
N ALA A 119 -14.00 -1.23 12.14
CA ALA A 119 -15.02 -2.02 12.81
C ALA A 119 -15.24 -1.53 14.25
N GLY A 120 -16.38 -1.90 14.84
CA GLY A 120 -16.64 -1.60 16.26
C GLY A 120 -16.58 -0.11 16.61
N GLY A 121 -17.07 0.77 15.71
CA GLY A 121 -17.03 2.21 15.92
C GLY A 121 -15.63 2.83 15.85
N GLY A 122 -14.68 2.18 15.17
CA GLY A 122 -13.30 2.67 14.99
C GLY A 122 -12.30 2.13 16.01
N ARG A 123 -12.78 1.42 17.05
CA ARG A 123 -11.90 0.79 18.07
C ARG A 123 -11.23 -0.49 17.59
N ALA A 124 -11.63 -0.99 16.42
CA ALA A 124 -11.04 -2.15 15.78
C ALA A 124 -10.91 -1.95 14.28
N VAL A 125 -10.02 -2.71 13.67
CA VAL A 125 -9.84 -2.78 12.21
C VAL A 125 -9.87 -4.24 11.78
N VAL A 126 -10.64 -4.55 10.75
CA VAL A 126 -10.60 -5.86 10.09
C VAL A 126 -9.66 -5.77 8.91
N LEU A 127 -8.56 -6.51 8.98
CA LEU A 127 -7.64 -6.68 7.86
C LEU A 127 -8.02 -7.95 7.10
N ARG A 128 -8.16 -7.84 5.78
CA ARG A 128 -8.44 -8.97 4.87
C ARG A 128 -7.34 -9.04 3.84
N TRP A 129 -6.72 -10.20 3.70
CA TRP A 129 -5.66 -10.41 2.71
C TRP A 129 -6.04 -11.53 1.75
N ALA A 130 -5.54 -11.41 0.53
CA ALA A 130 -5.56 -12.48 -0.46
C ALA A 130 -4.15 -12.61 -1.06
N ALA A 131 -3.66 -13.84 -1.17
CA ALA A 131 -2.40 -14.19 -1.80
C ALA A 131 -2.67 -15.13 -2.97
N ARG A 132 -2.00 -14.88 -4.10
CA ARG A 132 -2.08 -15.67 -5.32
C ARG A 132 -0.67 -15.94 -5.83
N ASP A 133 -0.43 -17.16 -6.29
CA ASP A 133 0.80 -17.52 -6.98
C ASP A 133 0.43 -18.24 -8.29
N ARG A 134 1.09 -17.85 -9.38
CA ARG A 134 0.97 -18.47 -10.69
C ARG A 134 2.36 -18.88 -11.15
N TYR A 135 2.48 -20.04 -11.77
CA TYR A 135 3.73 -20.46 -12.36
C TYR A 135 4.09 -19.52 -13.53
N GLU A 136 5.14 -18.72 -13.37
CA GLU A 136 5.65 -17.81 -14.40
C GLU A 136 6.88 -18.38 -15.15
N GLY A 137 7.19 -19.67 -14.95
CA GLY A 137 8.36 -20.28 -15.57
C GLY A 137 8.21 -20.39 -17.08
N GLY A 138 9.25 -19.99 -17.83
CA GLY A 138 9.31 -20.17 -19.29
C GLY A 138 9.58 -21.61 -19.75
N ALA A 139 9.90 -22.52 -18.82
CA ALA A 139 10.00 -23.94 -19.09
C ALA A 139 8.63 -24.60 -18.85
N PRO A 140 8.18 -25.52 -19.73
CA PRO A 140 6.99 -26.32 -19.47
C PRO A 140 7.12 -26.99 -18.10
N PRO A 141 6.08 -26.95 -17.26
CA PRO A 141 6.12 -27.65 -15.99
C PRO A 141 6.31 -29.15 -16.24
N GLY A 142 7.07 -29.81 -15.37
CA GLY A 142 7.35 -31.23 -15.53
C GLY A 142 6.06 -32.08 -15.49
N PRO A 143 6.08 -33.33 -15.99
CA PRO A 143 4.89 -34.20 -16.19
C PRO A 143 4.11 -34.61 -14.92
N GLY A 144 4.34 -33.99 -13.78
CA GLY A 144 3.56 -34.14 -12.55
C GLY A 144 3.17 -32.82 -11.89
N THR A 145 3.43 -31.68 -12.54
CA THR A 145 2.99 -30.36 -12.07
C THR A 145 1.85 -29.92 -12.98
N PRO A 146 0.60 -29.84 -12.50
CA PRO A 146 -0.49 -29.33 -13.30
C PRO A 146 -0.11 -27.92 -13.78
N GLU A 147 -0.13 -27.71 -15.09
CA GLU A 147 0.16 -26.42 -15.77
C GLU A 147 -0.60 -25.24 -15.15
N ASP A 148 -1.74 -25.53 -14.50
CA ASP A 148 -2.66 -24.56 -13.93
C ASP A 148 -2.79 -24.61 -12.40
N THR A 149 -1.75 -25.01 -11.65
CA THR A 149 -1.86 -24.97 -10.17
C THR A 149 -1.76 -23.54 -9.65
N VAL A 150 -2.82 -22.75 -9.87
CA VAL A 150 -3.02 -21.47 -9.19
C VAL A 150 -3.13 -21.77 -7.71
N ARG A 151 -2.15 -21.30 -6.92
CA ARG A 151 -2.26 -21.34 -5.46
C ARG A 151 -2.95 -20.07 -5.04
N GLU A 152 -4.01 -20.22 -4.26
CA GLU A 152 -4.70 -19.09 -3.66
C GLU A 152 -4.92 -19.36 -2.17
N ALA A 153 -4.76 -18.33 -1.37
CA ALA A 153 -5.07 -18.34 0.05
C ALA A 153 -5.62 -16.98 0.45
N ARG A 154 -6.47 -16.99 1.47
CA ARG A 154 -7.05 -15.77 2.04
C ARG A 154 -7.14 -15.92 3.54
N GLY A 155 -7.12 -14.78 4.21
CA GLY A 155 -7.35 -14.71 5.63
C GLY A 155 -7.93 -13.37 6.01
N ALA A 156 -8.46 -13.33 7.23
CA ALA A 156 -8.94 -12.11 7.84
C ALA A 156 -8.54 -12.11 9.31
N VAL A 157 -8.14 -10.96 9.82
CA VAL A 157 -7.84 -10.76 11.23
C VAL A 157 -8.53 -9.50 11.73
N ARG A 158 -9.12 -9.58 12.92
CA ARG A 158 -9.63 -8.43 13.65
C ARG A 158 -8.53 -7.92 14.57
N VAL A 159 -8.15 -6.68 14.37
CA VAL A 159 -7.17 -5.92 15.14
C VAL A 159 -7.94 -5.06 16.15
N ASP A 160 -7.81 -5.35 17.44
CA ASP A 160 -8.32 -4.46 18.51
C ASP A 160 -7.22 -3.46 18.86
N LEU A 161 -7.51 -2.16 18.82
CA LEU A 161 -6.50 -1.13 19.05
C LEU A 161 -5.94 -1.14 20.48
N ALA A 162 -6.64 -1.74 21.43
CA ALA A 162 -6.24 -1.80 22.83
C ALA A 162 -5.17 -2.86 23.14
N GLY A 163 -4.89 -3.81 22.24
CA GLY A 163 -3.94 -4.89 22.58
C GLY A 163 -3.36 -5.69 21.41
N PRO A 164 -2.24 -6.40 21.64
CA PRO A 164 -1.39 -6.98 20.60
C PRO A 164 -1.88 -8.32 20.04
N SER A 165 -3.13 -8.69 20.27
CA SER A 165 -3.65 -10.02 19.92
C SER A 165 -4.74 -9.92 18.86
N PRO A 166 -4.38 -9.85 17.56
CA PRO A 166 -5.35 -9.96 16.49
C PRO A 166 -6.11 -11.28 16.59
N ALA A 167 -7.43 -11.22 16.50
CA ALA A 167 -8.28 -12.40 16.45
C ALA A 167 -8.48 -12.84 15.00
N ALA A 168 -8.11 -14.07 14.67
CA ALA A 168 -8.42 -14.66 13.37
C ALA A 168 -9.94 -14.67 13.15
N LEU A 169 -10.37 -14.25 11.97
CA LEU A 169 -11.76 -14.31 11.55
C LEU A 169 -11.92 -15.47 10.56
N PRO A 170 -13.10 -16.10 10.51
CA PRO A 170 -13.39 -17.10 9.50
C PRO A 170 -13.18 -16.48 8.11
N ALA A 171 -12.57 -17.26 7.21
CA ALA A 171 -12.43 -16.85 5.82
C ALA A 171 -13.82 -16.53 5.26
N PRO A 172 -14.00 -15.41 4.56
CA PRO A 172 -15.30 -15.09 3.96
C PRO A 172 -15.71 -16.24 3.02
N PRO A 173 -16.94 -16.77 3.15
CA PRO A 173 -17.41 -17.84 2.28
C PRO A 173 -17.59 -17.30 0.86
N GLY A 174 -16.95 -17.95 -0.11
CA GLY A 174 -17.15 -17.68 -1.53
C GLY A 174 -15.85 -17.65 -2.34
N PRO A 175 -15.93 -17.83 -3.67
CA PRO A 175 -14.83 -17.49 -4.57
C PRO A 175 -14.42 -16.03 -4.32
N VAL A 176 -13.20 -15.62 -4.72
CA VAL A 176 -12.93 -14.20 -4.85
C VAL A 176 -13.99 -13.84 -5.87
N GLU A 177 -15.03 -13.08 -5.52
CA GLU A 177 -15.56 -12.16 -6.50
C GLU A 177 -14.30 -11.46 -6.94
N GLU A 178 -13.75 -11.87 -8.10
CA GLU A 178 -12.53 -11.32 -8.65
C GLU A 178 -12.68 -9.85 -8.36
N ALA A 179 -11.92 -9.33 -7.38
CA ALA A 179 -11.95 -7.93 -7.07
C ALA A 179 -11.54 -7.38 -8.41
N GLY A 180 -12.54 -6.88 -9.17
CA GLY A 180 -12.65 -7.16 -10.62
C GLY A 180 -11.27 -7.21 -11.22
N GLU A 181 -10.93 -8.24 -12.04
CA GLU A 181 -9.73 -8.19 -12.90
C GLU A 181 -9.39 -6.72 -13.05
N PRO A 182 -8.19 -6.20 -12.75
CA PRO A 182 -7.95 -4.76 -12.78
C PRO A 182 -8.15 -4.16 -14.18
N GLY A 183 -9.01 -4.71 -15.05
CA GLY A 183 -10.30 -4.05 -15.20
C GLY A 183 -10.08 -2.71 -15.76
N THR A 184 -9.39 -2.74 -16.90
CA THR A 184 -9.72 -1.92 -18.05
C THR A 184 -10.22 -0.58 -17.57
N VAL A 185 -9.33 0.15 -16.87
CA VAL A 185 -9.53 1.45 -16.23
C VAL A 185 -11.02 1.80 -16.25
N ALA A 186 -11.82 1.21 -15.35
CA ALA A 186 -13.26 1.40 -15.34
C ALA A 186 -13.52 2.88 -15.60
N GLU A 187 -14.08 3.19 -16.79
CA GLU A 187 -14.12 4.54 -17.35
C GLU A 187 -14.45 5.48 -16.21
N SER A 188 -13.45 6.27 -15.81
CA SER A 188 -13.46 6.97 -14.53
C SER A 188 -14.80 7.69 -14.42
N PRO A 189 -15.67 7.30 -13.48
CA PRO A 189 -17.00 7.89 -13.41
C PRO A 189 -16.80 9.35 -13.02
N HIS A 190 -16.93 10.20 -14.04
CA HIS A 190 -16.90 11.65 -14.04
C HIS A 190 -15.56 12.34 -13.73
N GLY A 191 -14.88 12.73 -14.82
CA GLY A 191 -14.14 14.00 -14.87
C GLY A 191 -12.68 14.00 -14.45
N ALA A 192 -12.05 12.85 -14.22
CA ALA A 192 -10.59 12.80 -14.12
C ALA A 192 -10.03 12.86 -15.54
N GLY A 193 -9.60 14.05 -15.98
CA GLY A 193 -8.81 14.19 -17.21
C GLY A 193 -7.58 13.27 -17.19
N PRO A 194 -6.95 13.03 -18.36
CA PRO A 194 -5.77 12.17 -18.44
C PRO A 194 -4.72 12.58 -17.40
N LEU A 195 -4.17 11.59 -16.70
CA LEU A 195 -3.09 11.82 -15.75
C LEU A 195 -1.87 12.42 -16.48
N GLY A 196 -1.15 13.31 -15.79
CA GLY A 196 0.12 13.83 -16.30
C GLY A 196 1.12 12.69 -16.53
N ARG A 197 2.06 12.88 -17.47
CA ARG A 197 3.09 11.87 -17.79
C ARG A 197 3.99 11.50 -16.61
N ASP A 198 4.06 12.39 -15.62
CA ASP A 198 4.81 12.24 -14.37
C ASP A 198 4.00 11.58 -13.25
N VAL A 199 2.68 11.44 -13.40
CA VAL A 199 1.78 10.90 -12.37
C VAL A 199 1.72 9.38 -12.47
N LEU A 200 2.04 8.71 -11.36
CA LEU A 200 2.00 7.26 -11.21
C LEU A 200 0.63 6.77 -10.73
N GLU A 201 0.02 7.51 -9.82
CA GLU A 201 -1.24 7.14 -9.16
C GLU A 201 -1.98 8.42 -8.74
N ALA A 202 -3.30 8.39 -8.71
CA ALA A 202 -4.10 9.51 -8.22
C ALA A 202 -5.30 9.02 -7.41
N GLY A 203 -5.65 9.80 -6.38
CA GLY A 203 -6.81 9.61 -5.54
C GLY A 203 -7.53 10.94 -5.25
N ARG A 204 -8.46 10.92 -4.31
CA ARG A 204 -9.20 12.11 -3.85
C ARG A 204 -9.28 12.17 -2.35
N VAL A 205 -9.05 13.37 -1.81
CA VAL A 205 -9.23 13.72 -0.41
C VAL A 205 -10.10 14.96 -0.32
N GLY A 206 -11.35 14.80 0.09
CA GLY A 206 -12.36 15.85 -0.03
C GLY A 206 -12.55 16.27 -1.49
N VAL A 207 -12.38 17.57 -1.76
CA VAL A 207 -12.49 18.13 -3.12
C VAL A 207 -11.18 18.06 -3.93
N ARG A 208 -10.05 17.75 -3.27
CA ARG A 208 -8.74 17.78 -3.90
C ARG A 208 -8.41 16.45 -4.57
N ARG A 209 -7.79 16.53 -5.74
CA ARG A 209 -7.10 15.39 -6.34
C ARG A 209 -5.73 15.29 -5.68
N VAL A 210 -5.35 14.11 -5.23
CA VAL A 210 -4.02 13.86 -4.68
C VAL A 210 -3.28 12.92 -5.61
N GLU A 211 -2.10 13.31 -6.05
CA GLU A 211 -1.29 12.63 -7.06
C GLU A 211 0.02 12.14 -6.45
N LEU A 212 0.37 10.90 -6.74
CA LEU A 212 1.73 10.40 -6.58
C LEU A 212 2.45 10.58 -7.92
N ALA A 213 3.53 11.35 -7.93
CA ALA A 213 4.24 11.71 -9.15
C ALA A 213 5.77 11.58 -9.00
N VAL A 214 6.46 11.49 -10.14
CA VAL A 214 7.92 11.55 -10.20
C VAL A 214 8.36 12.92 -10.68
N ARG A 215 8.93 13.71 -9.78
CA ARG A 215 9.56 14.98 -10.10
C ARG A 215 11.01 14.72 -10.53
N ARG A 216 11.30 14.99 -11.80
CA ARG A 216 12.63 14.79 -12.39
C ARG A 216 13.50 16.03 -12.18
N GLY A 217 14.62 15.86 -11.49
CA GLY A 217 15.66 16.88 -11.33
C GLY A 217 16.86 16.66 -12.25
N ALA A 218 17.82 17.58 -12.19
CA ALA A 218 19.08 17.44 -12.94
C ALA A 218 19.92 16.25 -12.46
N ALA A 219 20.00 16.04 -11.14
CA ALA A 219 20.82 15.00 -10.51
C ALA A 219 20.00 13.89 -9.81
N THR A 220 18.82 14.22 -9.31
CA THR A 220 17.97 13.32 -8.51
C THR A 220 16.57 13.26 -9.07
N ASP A 221 15.94 12.10 -8.94
CA ASP A 221 14.50 11.95 -9.12
C ASP A 221 13.86 11.90 -7.73
N ALA A 222 12.75 12.62 -7.56
CA ALA A 222 11.98 12.64 -6.33
C ALA A 222 10.61 12.00 -6.55
N LEU A 223 10.22 11.08 -5.68
CA LEU A 223 8.84 10.64 -5.56
C LEU A 223 8.10 11.66 -4.69
N VAL A 224 7.10 12.32 -5.27
CA VAL A 224 6.34 13.37 -4.60
C VAL A 224 4.86 12.99 -4.49
N LEU A 225 4.25 13.41 -3.39
CA LEU A 225 2.80 13.44 -3.24
C LEU A 225 2.36 14.89 -3.33
N ARG A 226 1.42 15.22 -4.21
CA ARG A 226 0.93 16.59 -4.37
C ARG A 226 -0.59 16.64 -4.40
N ALA A 227 -1.18 17.68 -3.84
CA ALA A 227 -2.60 17.94 -4.00
C ALA A 227 -2.85 19.02 -5.04
N VAL A 228 -3.85 18.81 -5.88
CA VAL A 228 -4.27 19.72 -6.95
C VAL A 228 -5.72 20.11 -6.70
N ASP A 229 -5.97 21.42 -6.60
CA ASP A 229 -7.32 21.95 -6.51
C ASP A 229 -8.03 21.84 -7.87
N PRO A 230 -9.35 21.60 -7.90
CA PRO A 230 -10.09 21.53 -9.17
C PRO A 230 -9.91 22.79 -10.01
N GLY A 231 -9.43 22.62 -11.25
CA GLY A 231 -9.21 23.73 -12.18
C GLY A 231 -7.92 24.52 -11.97
N ALA A 232 -7.07 24.15 -11.00
CA ALA A 232 -5.76 24.75 -10.82
C ALA A 232 -4.69 24.02 -11.65
N ASP A 233 -3.80 24.79 -12.29
CA ASP A 233 -2.65 24.24 -13.03
C ASP A 233 -1.46 23.89 -12.12
N ALA A 234 -1.42 24.49 -10.92
CA ALA A 234 -0.36 24.28 -9.93
C ALA A 234 -0.87 23.47 -8.72
N PRO A 235 -0.02 22.63 -8.11
CA PRO A 235 -0.39 21.94 -6.89
C PRO A 235 -0.57 22.93 -5.73
N ALA A 236 -1.61 22.73 -4.93
CA ALA A 236 -1.84 23.46 -3.69
C ALA A 236 -0.74 23.20 -2.65
N TRP A 237 -0.21 21.98 -2.64
CA TRP A 237 0.97 21.59 -1.87
C TRP A 237 1.66 20.39 -2.50
N GLU A 238 2.95 20.21 -2.19
CA GLU A 238 3.76 19.08 -2.61
C GLU A 238 4.66 18.61 -1.47
N VAL A 239 4.73 17.29 -1.27
CA VAL A 239 5.54 16.63 -0.25
C VAL A 239 6.46 15.63 -0.92
N VAL A 240 7.76 15.78 -0.68
CA VAL A 240 8.75 14.78 -1.08
C VAL A 240 8.64 13.57 -0.15
N LEU A 241 8.31 12.42 -0.73
CA LEU A 241 8.24 11.14 -0.02
C LEU A 241 9.61 10.45 0.00
N ASP A 242 10.33 10.52 -1.11
CA ASP A 242 11.62 9.86 -1.29
C ASP A 242 12.42 10.55 -2.39
N GLU A 243 13.73 10.56 -2.24
CA GLU A 243 14.67 11.08 -3.22
C GLU A 243 15.74 10.03 -3.51
N GLY A 244 16.09 9.88 -4.78
CA GLY A 244 17.14 8.98 -5.21
C GLY A 244 17.98 9.59 -6.31
N PRO A 245 19.22 9.11 -6.50
CA PRO A 245 19.99 9.46 -7.68
C PRO A 245 19.19 9.07 -8.92
N ARG A 246 19.20 9.95 -9.93
CA ARG A 246 18.54 9.69 -11.19
C ARG A 246 19.10 8.39 -11.78
N ARG A 247 18.22 7.44 -12.11
CA ARG A 247 18.68 6.25 -12.85
C ARG A 247 19.12 6.68 -14.24
N PRO A 248 20.37 6.42 -14.65
CA PRO A 248 20.77 6.65 -16.02
C PRO A 248 19.85 5.85 -16.95
N PRO A 249 19.53 6.37 -18.15
CA PRO A 249 18.76 5.61 -19.11
C PRO A 249 19.47 4.27 -19.37
N PRO A 250 18.72 3.17 -19.55
CA PRO A 250 19.34 1.91 -19.92
C PRO A 250 20.20 2.13 -21.17
N PRO A 251 21.40 1.54 -21.24
CA PRO A 251 22.23 1.68 -22.43
C PRO A 251 21.45 1.19 -23.66
N PRO A 252 21.63 1.83 -24.83
CA PRO A 252 20.99 1.37 -26.06
C PRO A 252 21.34 -0.10 -26.29
N ARG A 253 20.33 -0.92 -26.62
CA ARG A 253 20.58 -2.33 -26.97
C ARG A 253 21.39 -2.36 -28.28
N PRO A 254 22.48 -3.12 -28.36
CA PRO A 254 23.25 -3.30 -29.58
C PRO A 254 22.44 -3.99 -30.68
#